data_AF-A0A968FTX0-F1
#
_entry.id   AF-A0A968FTX0-F1
#
_cell.length_a   1.000
_cell.length_b   1.000
_cell.length_c   1.000
_cell.angle_alpha   90.00
_cell.angle_beta   90.00
_cell.angle_gamma   90.00
#
_symmetry.space_group_name_H-M   'P 1'
#
loop_
_entity.id
_entity.type
_entity.pdbx_description
1 polymer ?
#
loop_
_entity_poly.entity_id
_entity_poly.type
_entity_poly.pdbx_seq_one_letter_code
_entity_poly.pdbx_strand_id
1 'polypeptide(L)' 'MLNDISKWIKTTTDAGIALLGLAIIVQVLFGNSVPFVQGDVINSISNILATLGGQGLIGLVVIGVVYAIFNRPVGQK' A
#
# COMPACT_ATOMS: atom_id res chain seq x y z
N MET A 1 -10.65 4.31 23.96
CA MET A 1 -11.49 4.79 22.82
C MET A 1 -10.64 5.21 21.62
N LEU A 2 -9.85 6.29 21.67
CA LEU A 2 -8.96 6.66 20.54
C LEU A 2 -7.91 5.60 20.23
N ASN A 3 -7.37 4.95 21.27
CA ASN A 3 -6.43 3.84 21.13
C ASN A 3 -7.06 2.61 20.46
N ASP A 4 -8.35 2.36 20.69
CA ASP A 4 -9.07 1.24 20.09
C ASP A 4 -9.34 1.49 18.60
N ILE A 5 -9.68 2.73 18.24
CA ILE A 5 -9.84 3.17 16.84
C ILE A 5 -8.50 3.07 16.10
N SER A 6 -7.41 3.58 16.69
CA SER A 6 -6.08 3.48 16.08
C SER A 6 -5.64 2.03 15.91
N LYS A 7 -5.91 1.17 16.89
CA LYS A 7 -5.63 -0.26 16.82
C LYS A 7 -6.44 -0.94 15.72
N TRP A 8 -7.73 -0.65 15.61
CA TRP A 8 -8.59 -1.19 14.57
C TRP A 8 -8.13 -0.77 13.17
N ILE A 9 -7.81 0.52 12.97
CA ILE A 9 -7.28 1.02 11.69
C ILE A 9 -6.00 0.28 11.31
N LYS A 10 -5.07 0.08 12.26
CA LYS A 10 -3.83 -0.67 12.01
C LYS A 10 -4.12 -2.11 11.58
N THR A 11 -4.91 -2.84 12.35
CA THR A 11 -5.25 -4.24 12.04
C THR A 11 -5.97 -4.38 10.70
N THR A 12 -6.88 -3.46 10.37
CA THR A 12 -7.55 -3.46 9.05
C THR A 12 -6.59 -3.09 7.92
N THR A 13 -5.64 -2.18 8.16
CA THR A 13 -4.60 -1.84 7.18
C THR A 13 -3.68 -3.03 6.93
N ASP A 14 -3.22 -3.73 7.97
CA ASP A 14 -2.40 -4.94 7.86
C ASP A 14 -3.14 -6.04 7.08
N ALA A 15 -4.44 -6.24 7.36
CA ALA A 15 -5.28 -7.15 6.60
C ALA A 15 -5.43 -6.71 5.13
N GLY A 16 -5.59 -5.41 4.87
CA GLY A 16 -5.64 -4.85 3.52
C GLY A 16 -4.34 -5.07 2.75
N ILE A 17 -3.17 -4.88 3.38
CA ILE A 17 -1.86 -5.14 2.77
C ILE A 17 -1.71 -6.63 2.45
N ALA A 18 -2.13 -7.53 3.34
CA ALA A 18 -2.11 -8.97 3.07
C ALA A 18 -3.00 -9.34 1.86
N LEU A 19 -4.18 -8.72 1.75
CA LEU A 19 -5.07 -8.91 0.60
C LEU A 19 -4.48 -8.36 -0.70
N LEU A 20 -3.78 -7.22 -0.66
CA LEU A 20 -3.05 -6.68 -1.81
C LEU A 20 -1.95 -7.65 -2.28
N GLY A 21 -1.18 -8.21 -1.34
CA GLY A 21 -0.16 -9.22 -1.65
C GLY A 21 -0.76 -10.46 -2.33
N LEU A 22 -1.90 -10.95 -1.81
CA LEU A 22 -2.63 -12.05 -2.44
C LEU A 22 -3.10 -11.70 -3.87
N ALA A 23 -3.65 -10.49 -4.06
CA ALA A 23 -4.11 -10.04 -5.37
C ALA A 23 -2.96 -9.99 -6.39
N ILE A 24 -1.77 -9.51 -5.99
CA ILE A 24 -0.59 -9.48 -6.85
C ILE A 24 -0.18 -10.89 -7.29
N ILE A 25 -0.07 -11.83 -6.34
CA ILE A 25 0.33 -13.22 -6.66
C ILE A 25 -0.64 -13.84 -7.66
N VAL A 26 -1.95 -13.68 -7.42
CA VAL A 26 -2.97 -14.25 -8.30
C VAL A 26 -2.92 -13.61 -9.69
N GLN A 27 -2.77 -12.28 -9.79
CA GLN A 27 -2.63 -11.62 -11.08
C GLN A 27 -1.39 -12.06 -11.86
N VAL A 28 -0.28 -12.34 -11.17
CA VAL A 28 0.92 -12.90 -11.81
C VAL A 28 0.65 -14.32 -12.36
N LEU A 29 -0.11 -15.14 -11.64
CA LEU A 29 -0.38 -16.52 -12.04
C LEU A 29 -1.43 -16.65 -13.15
N PHE A 30 -2.48 -15.84 -13.11
CA PHE A 30 -3.64 -15.96 -14.01
C PHE A 30 -3.79 -14.80 -15.00
N GLY A 31 -2.95 -13.77 -14.91
CA GLY A 31 -3.03 -12.56 -15.74
C GLY A 31 -4.13 -11.57 -15.29
N ASN A 32 -4.56 -10.69 -16.20
CA ASN A 32 -5.48 -9.58 -15.89
C ASN A 32 -6.91 -9.98 -15.52
N SER A 33 -7.30 -11.23 -15.76
CA SER A 33 -8.68 -11.69 -15.56
C SER A 33 -8.78 -12.53 -14.30
N VAL A 34 -8.71 -11.87 -13.14
CA VAL A 34 -8.88 -12.52 -11.83
C VAL A 34 -10.34 -12.43 -11.37
N PRO A 35 -11.05 -13.54 -11.13
CA PRO A 35 -12.50 -13.52 -10.85
C PRO A 35 -12.93 -12.75 -9.59
N PHE A 36 -12.02 -12.55 -8.64
CA PHE A 36 -12.29 -11.98 -7.31
C PHE A 36 -11.61 -10.61 -7.09
N VAL A 37 -10.84 -10.12 -8.07
CA VAL A 37 -10.21 -8.80 -8.03
C VAL A 37 -10.63 -8.05 -9.29
N GLN A 38 -11.60 -7.15 -9.18
CA GLN A 38 -11.94 -6.25 -10.28
C GLN A 38 -10.86 -5.16 -10.38
N GLY A 39 -10.08 -5.19 -11.46
CA GLY A 39 -9.04 -4.19 -11.77
C GLY A 39 -7.63 -4.76 -11.78
N ASP A 40 -6.70 -4.00 -12.33
CA ASP A 40 -5.29 -4.37 -12.50
C ASP A 40 -4.45 -3.74 -11.38
N VAL A 41 -4.09 -4.54 -10.37
CA VAL A 41 -3.38 -4.07 -9.17
C VAL A 41 -1.94 -3.76 -9.51
N ILE A 42 -1.32 -4.60 -10.35
CA ILE A 42 0.07 -4.41 -10.79
C ILE A 42 0.20 -3.12 -11.59
N ASN A 43 -0.71 -2.87 -12.54
CA ASN A 43 -0.71 -1.63 -13.31
C ASN A 43 -1.00 -0.41 -12.42
N SER A 44 -1.93 -0.53 -11.46
CA SER A 44 -2.23 0.57 -10.52
C SER A 44 -0.99 0.98 -9.70
N ILE A 45 -0.25 0.00 -9.17
CA ILE A 45 1.00 0.25 -8.44
C ILE A 45 2.07 0.80 -9.39
N SER A 46 2.22 0.19 -10.57
CA SER A 46 3.23 0.61 -11.55
C SER A 46 3.02 2.05 -12.02
N ASN A 47 1.77 2.50 -12.19
CA ASN A 47 1.45 3.87 -12.55
C ASN A 47 1.79 4.87 -11.43
N ILE A 48 1.56 4.49 -10.18
CA ILE A 48 2.00 5.31 -9.02
C ILE A 48 3.53 5.41 -9.03
N LEU A 49 4.24 4.30 -9.20
CA LEU A 49 5.71 4.29 -9.26
C LEU A 49 6.25 5.10 -10.44
N ALA A 50 5.64 5.00 -11.62
CA ALA A 50 5.99 5.79 -12.79
C ALA A 50 5.78 7.29 -12.54
N THR A 51 4.68 7.65 -11.89
CA THR A 51 4.41 9.04 -11.49
C THR A 51 5.45 9.52 -10.50
N LEU A 52 5.77 8.76 -9.45
CA LEU A 52 6.77 9.15 -8.46
C LEU A 52 8.18 9.23 -9.07
N GLY A 53 8.56 8.29 -9.94
CA GLY A 53 9.85 8.30 -10.65
C GLY A 53 9.98 9.47 -11.62
N GLY A 54 8.89 9.84 -12.30
CA GLY A 54 8.85 10.98 -13.22
C GLY A 54 9.03 12.35 -12.54
N GLN A 55 8.79 12.44 -11.24
CA GLN A 55 8.95 13.68 -10.46
C GLN A 55 10.39 13.88 -9.90
N GLY A 56 11.30 12.94 -10.12
CA GLY A 56 12.70 13.03 -9.69
C GLY A 56 12.86 13.24 -8.17
N LEU A 57 13.39 14.40 -7.77
CA LEU A 57 13.64 14.76 -6.36
C LEU A 57 12.36 14.77 -5.51
N ILE A 58 11.24 15.24 -6.06
CA ILE A 58 9.97 15.29 -5.33
C ILE A 58 9.47 13.87 -5.03
N GLY A 59 9.68 12.93 -5.96
CA GLY A 59 9.36 11.51 -5.74
C GLY A 59 10.08 10.92 -4.54
N LEU A 60 11.38 11.21 -4.38
CA LEU A 60 12.17 10.76 -3.24
C LEU A 60 11.70 11.37 -1.91
N VAL A 61 11.34 12.66 -1.91
CA VAL A 61 10.78 13.32 -0.72
C VAL A 61 9.47 12.66 -0.30
N VAL A 62 8.58 12.36 -1.25
CA VAL A 62 7.31 11.67 -0.97
C VAL A 62 7.56 10.29 -0.35
N ILE A 63 8.48 9.50 -0.90
CA ILE A 63 8.84 8.19 -0.34
C ILE A 63 9.36 8.35 1.10
N GLY A 64 10.22 9.34 1.35
CA GLY A 64 10.76 9.63 2.68
C GLY A 64 9.67 9.99 3.70
N VAL A 65 8.70 10.82 3.29
CA VAL A 65 7.56 11.20 4.14
C VAL A 65 6.66 9.99 4.44
N VAL A 66 6.31 9.20 3.43
CA VAL A 66 5.50 7.98 3.61
C VAL A 66 6.21 7.00 4.55
N TYR A 67 7.50 6.76 4.34
CA TYR A 67 8.31 5.93 5.23
C TYR A 67 8.30 6.45 6.67
N ALA A 68 8.50 7.75 6.87
CA ALA A 68 8.48 8.36 8.19
C ALA A 68 7.13 8.20 8.89
N ILE A 69 6.01 8.20 8.16
CA ILE A 69 4.68 7.97 8.72
C ILE A 69 4.51 6.52 9.17
N PHE A 70 4.90 5.55 8.33
CA PHE A 70 4.78 4.12 8.65
C PHE A 70 5.72 3.68 9.78
N ASN A 71 6.93 4.22 9.83
CA ASN A 71 7.91 3.90 10.86
C ASN A 71 7.79 4.76 12.12
N ARG A 72 6.84 5.70 12.18
CA ARG A 72 6.60 6.47 13.40
C ARG A 72 6.00 5.55 14.46
N PRO A 73 6.67 5.31 15.60
CA PRO A 73 6.07 4.58 16.70
C PRO A 73 4.89 5.39 17.24
N VAL A 74 3.68 4.93 16.96
CA VAL A 74 2.46 5.47 17.57
C VAL A 74 2.48 5.06 19.04
N GLY A 75 2.80 6.00 19.92
CA GLY A 75 2.70 5.83 21.38
C GLY A 75 3.95 5.27 22.07
N GLN A 76 5.04 6.05 22.09
CA GLN A 76 6.09 5.92 23.11
C GLN A 76 5.88 6.97 24.20
N LYS A 77 4.74 6.86 24.92
CA LYS A 77 4.53 7.21 26.33
C LYS A 77 3.31 6.46 26.83
#